data_AF-A0A291QIH5-F1
#
_entry.id   AF-A0A291QIH5-F1
#
_cell.length_a   1.000
_cell.length_b   1.000
_cell.length_c   1.000
_cell.angle_alpha   90.00
_cell.angle_beta   90.00
_cell.angle_gamma   90.00
#
_symmetry.space_group_name_H-M   'P 1'
#
loop_
_entity.id
_entity.type
_entity.pdbx_description
1 polymer ?
#
loop_
_entity_poly.entity_id
_entity_poly.type
_entity_poly.pdbx_seq_one_letter_code
_entity_poly.pdbx_strand_id
1 'polypeptide(L)'
;MGAPKTKRSRRTVVVTEAFWQKLKRRARGKAQDDLLFTGPEGNRWDPGTFRRLRWMPAIELAIEKFGLAKRPRLHDVRHSHASWLIAAKVPLPAIQRCLGHESITTTVDRYGHLLDALDDEVITAIEWAMNPNAPLPGFLAHSGLADAAKDLPTVPHQHQHPPSTRSRGRTRAR
;
A
#
# COMPACT_ATOMS: atom_id res chain seq x y z
N MET A 1 11.48 24.15 5.41
CA MET A 1 11.95 22.99 4.63
C MET A 1 12.57 23.48 3.32
N GLY A 2 13.91 23.57 3.27
CA GLY A 2 14.67 23.93 2.07
C GLY A 2 14.66 22.82 1.02
N ALA A 3 15.44 22.99 -0.06
CA ALA A 3 15.61 21.98 -1.09
C ALA A 3 15.99 20.62 -0.45
N PRO A 4 15.48 19.49 -0.98
CA PRO A 4 15.74 18.18 -0.38
C PRO A 4 17.24 17.93 -0.23
N LYS A 5 17.66 17.56 1.00
CA LYS A 5 19.06 17.40 1.41
C LYS A 5 19.83 16.35 0.59
N THR A 6 19.12 15.49 -0.15
CA THR A 6 19.69 14.46 -1.02
C THR A 6 18.83 14.23 -2.26
N LYS A 7 19.45 13.80 -3.37
CA LYS A 7 18.73 13.34 -4.58
C LYS A 7 17.68 12.28 -4.27
N ARG A 8 17.90 11.44 -3.25
CA ARG A 8 16.99 10.39 -2.77
C ARG A 8 15.64 10.89 -2.27
N SER A 9 15.54 12.14 -1.81
CA SER A 9 14.25 12.67 -1.32
C SER A 9 13.32 13.12 -2.45
N ARG A 10 13.81 13.21 -3.71
CA ARG A 10 12.96 13.44 -4.89
C ARG A 10 12.36 12.09 -5.31
N ARG A 11 11.04 12.01 -5.35
CA ARG A 11 10.32 10.80 -5.75
C ARG A 11 9.08 11.14 -6.56
N THR A 12 8.73 10.24 -7.46
CA THR A 12 7.44 10.27 -8.15
C THR A 12 6.39 9.63 -7.25
N VAL A 13 5.29 10.34 -7.03
CA VAL A 13 4.13 9.82 -6.30
C VAL A 13 2.98 9.61 -7.27
N VAL A 14 2.32 8.47 -7.15
CA VAL A 14 1.10 8.19 -7.93
C VAL A 14 -0.05 8.94 -7.27
N VAL A 15 -0.82 9.65 -8.07
CA VAL A 15 -1.97 10.44 -7.63
C VAL A 15 -3.17 10.11 -8.49
N THR A 16 -4.36 10.25 -7.91
CA THR A 16 -5.61 10.13 -8.69
C THR A 16 -5.78 11.34 -9.61
N GLU A 17 -6.45 11.15 -10.74
CA GLU A 17 -6.73 12.24 -11.68
C GLU A 17 -7.51 13.37 -11.00
N ALA A 18 -8.49 13.03 -10.15
CA ALA A 18 -9.24 14.02 -9.39
C ALA A 18 -8.36 14.88 -8.49
N PHE A 19 -7.33 14.31 -7.86
CA PHE A 19 -6.36 15.05 -7.07
C PHE A 19 -5.43 15.87 -7.96
N TRP A 20 -4.95 15.30 -9.06
CA TRP A 20 -4.12 16.00 -10.03
C TRP A 20 -4.80 17.26 -10.58
N GLN A 21 -6.09 17.18 -10.89
CA GLN A 21 -6.87 18.33 -11.34
C GLN A 21 -6.96 19.44 -10.28
N LYS A 22 -7.06 19.08 -8.98
CA LYS A 22 -7.01 20.05 -7.88
C LYS A 22 -5.65 20.74 -7.80
N LEU A 23 -4.55 20.00 -7.97
CA LEU A 23 -3.20 20.55 -7.99
C LEU A 23 -2.99 21.49 -9.18
N LYS A 24 -3.39 21.07 -10.39
CA LYS A 24 -3.31 21.91 -11.61
C LYS A 24 -4.06 23.23 -11.44
N ARG A 25 -5.28 23.21 -10.90
CA ARG A 25 -6.04 24.46 -10.64
C ARG A 25 -5.28 25.38 -9.68
N ARG A 26 -4.65 24.83 -8.66
CA ARG A 26 -3.88 25.60 -7.68
C ARG A 26 -2.53 26.09 -8.20
N ALA A 27 -1.98 25.42 -9.21
CA ALA A 27 -0.73 25.79 -9.88
C ALA A 27 -0.92 26.85 -10.98
N ARG A 28 -2.15 27.24 -11.32
CA ARG A 28 -2.41 28.25 -12.36
C ARG A 28 -1.71 29.57 -12.01
N GLY A 29 -0.96 30.11 -12.96
CA GLY A 29 -0.22 31.37 -12.81
C GLY A 29 1.05 31.28 -11.95
N LYS A 30 1.48 30.08 -11.56
CA LYS A 30 2.71 29.85 -10.79
C LYS A 30 3.85 29.39 -11.70
N ALA A 31 5.06 29.84 -11.39
CA ALA A 31 6.27 29.31 -12.00
C ALA A 31 6.53 27.86 -11.53
N GLN A 32 7.40 27.14 -12.25
CA GLN A 32 7.69 25.73 -11.97
C GLN A 32 8.21 25.49 -10.54
N ASP A 33 9.00 26.42 -10.00
CA ASP A 33 9.63 26.31 -8.68
C ASP A 33 8.85 27.02 -7.57
N ASP A 34 7.68 27.60 -7.89
CA ASP A 34 6.84 28.26 -6.91
C ASP A 34 6.21 27.26 -5.94
N LEU A 35 6.04 27.72 -4.70
CA LEU A 35 5.32 26.97 -3.70
C LEU A 35 3.83 26.87 -4.07
N LEU A 36 3.33 25.63 -4.15
CA LEU A 36 1.91 25.34 -4.36
C LEU A 36 1.07 25.63 -3.10
N PHE A 37 1.68 25.44 -1.91
CA PHE A 37 1.06 25.70 -0.61
C PHE A 37 1.90 26.71 0.16
N THR A 38 1.36 27.92 0.30
CA THR A 38 2.01 29.04 0.99
C THR A 38 1.28 29.38 2.28
N GLY A 39 2.05 29.89 3.24
CA GLY A 39 1.53 30.56 4.42
C GLY A 39 0.84 31.88 4.07
N PRO A 40 0.26 32.57 5.07
CA PRO A 40 -0.46 33.83 4.86
C PRO A 40 0.36 34.89 4.12
N GLU A 41 1.67 34.94 4.35
CA GLU A 41 2.59 35.91 3.75
C GLU A 41 3.25 35.41 2.45
N GLY A 42 2.71 34.36 1.81
CA GLY A 42 3.29 33.80 0.58
C GLY A 42 4.52 32.91 0.77
N ASN A 43 5.09 32.88 1.98
CA ASN A 43 6.25 32.06 2.34
C ASN A 43 5.89 30.59 2.59
N ARG A 44 6.91 29.75 2.84
CA ARG A 44 6.72 28.36 3.27
C ARG A 44 5.96 28.33 4.60
N TRP A 45 5.11 27.32 4.79
CA TRP A 45 4.53 27.06 6.10
C TRP A 45 5.61 26.67 7.11
N ASP A 46 5.66 27.39 8.21
CA ASP A 46 6.28 26.91 9.44
C ASP A 46 5.43 25.77 10.04
N PRO A 47 6.01 24.62 10.43
CA PRO A 47 5.26 23.49 10.96
C PRO A 47 4.42 23.82 12.21
N GLY A 48 4.95 24.63 13.14
CA GLY A 48 4.24 25.02 14.36
C GLY A 48 3.03 25.90 14.06
N THR A 49 3.23 26.87 13.18
CA THR A 49 2.20 27.81 12.71
C THR A 49 1.12 27.09 11.90
N PHE A 50 1.51 26.19 11.00
CA PHE A 50 0.56 25.35 10.27
C PHE A 50 -0.28 24.48 11.22
N ARG A 51 0.38 23.85 12.20
CA ARG A 51 -0.31 23.02 13.20
C ARG A 51 -1.37 23.84 13.94
N ARG A 52 -0.99 25.02 14.43
CA ARG A 52 -1.87 25.89 15.21
C ARG A 52 -3.01 26.51 14.40
N LEU A 53 -2.72 27.01 13.19
CA LEU A 53 -3.67 27.81 12.40
C LEU A 53 -4.50 27.02 11.39
N ARG A 54 -4.10 25.80 11.05
CA ARG A 54 -4.76 24.98 10.02
C ARG A 54 -5.09 23.58 10.52
N TRP A 55 -4.11 22.87 11.08
CA TRP A 55 -4.31 21.48 11.49
C TRP A 55 -5.29 21.34 12.67
N MET A 56 -5.02 22.00 13.80
CA MET A 56 -5.87 21.91 14.98
C MET A 56 -7.31 22.37 14.70
N PRO A 57 -7.56 23.52 14.03
CA PRO A 57 -8.92 23.90 13.65
C PRO A 57 -9.62 22.88 12.75
N ALA A 58 -8.90 22.26 11.80
CA ALA A 58 -9.47 21.22 10.96
C ALA A 58 -9.85 19.96 11.77
N ILE A 59 -9.06 19.60 12.78
CA ILE A 59 -9.37 18.50 13.69
C ILE A 59 -10.58 18.83 14.57
N GLU A 60 -10.66 20.02 15.18
CA GLU A 60 -11.84 20.40 15.97
C GLU A 60 -13.11 20.36 15.12
N LEU A 61 -13.05 20.92 13.90
CA LEU A 61 -14.17 20.88 12.96
C LEU A 61 -14.56 19.44 12.61
N ALA A 62 -13.59 18.54 12.46
CA ALA A 62 -13.86 17.14 12.17
C ALA A 62 -14.47 16.38 13.36
N ILE A 63 -14.06 16.72 14.58
CA ILE A 63 -14.67 16.20 15.82
C ILE A 63 -16.13 16.65 15.88
N GLU A 64 -16.38 17.95 15.70
CA GLU A 64 -17.71 18.54 15.78
C GLU A 64 -18.66 18.00 14.70
N LYS A 65 -18.21 17.95 13.43
CA LYS A 65 -19.07 17.60 12.29
C LYS A 65 -19.18 16.12 11.99
N PHE A 66 -18.15 15.34 12.31
CA PHE A 66 -18.04 13.94 11.89
C PHE A 66 -17.78 12.98 13.06
N GLY A 67 -17.77 13.47 14.30
CA GLY A 67 -17.58 12.62 15.48
C GLY A 67 -16.20 11.96 15.53
N LEU A 68 -15.16 12.63 15.01
CA LEU A 68 -13.81 12.09 15.02
C LEU A 68 -13.36 11.79 16.46
N ALA A 69 -13.16 10.52 16.80
CA ALA A 69 -12.90 10.11 18.18
C ALA A 69 -11.47 10.44 18.68
N LYS A 70 -10.53 10.73 17.76
CA LYS A 70 -9.11 10.93 18.08
C LYS A 70 -8.61 12.26 17.52
N ARG A 71 -7.50 12.74 18.06
CA ARG A 71 -6.79 13.95 17.60
C ARG A 71 -5.49 13.55 16.91
N PRO A 72 -5.53 13.07 15.65
CA PRO A 72 -4.33 12.63 14.95
C PRO A 72 -3.37 13.79 14.72
N ARG A 73 -2.08 13.48 14.73
CA ARG A 73 -1.00 14.35 14.24
C ARG A 73 -0.93 14.24 12.72
N LEU A 74 -0.27 15.21 12.09
CA LEU A 74 -0.14 15.22 10.63
C LEU A 74 0.51 13.95 10.06
N HIS A 75 1.48 13.37 10.77
CA HIS A 75 2.11 12.12 10.34
C HIS A 75 1.24 10.87 10.56
N ASP A 76 0.22 10.94 11.43
CA ASP A 76 -0.71 9.84 11.62
C ASP A 76 -1.57 9.65 10.34
N VAL A 77 -1.81 10.71 9.55
CA VAL A 77 -2.43 10.60 8.21
C VAL A 77 -1.61 9.72 7.28
N ARG A 78 -0.28 9.88 7.31
CA ARG A 78 0.62 9.04 6.52
C ARG A 78 0.59 7.59 7.01
N HIS A 79 0.45 7.38 8.32
CA HIS A 79 0.28 6.04 8.86
C HIS A 79 -1.03 5.40 8.43
N SER A 80 -2.15 6.14 8.46
CA SER A 80 -3.44 5.65 7.96
C SER A 80 -3.38 5.30 6.49
N HIS A 81 -2.71 6.11 5.66
CA HIS A 81 -2.55 5.80 4.23
C HIS A 81 -1.80 4.48 4.02
N ALA A 82 -0.72 4.24 4.77
CA ALA A 82 0.02 2.98 4.69
C ALA A 82 -0.85 1.79 5.14
N SER A 83 -1.58 1.93 6.25
CA SER A 83 -2.51 0.89 6.72
C SER A 83 -3.57 0.55 5.68
N TRP A 84 -4.13 1.53 4.98
CA TRP A 84 -5.10 1.29 3.91
C TRP A 84 -4.48 0.53 2.74
N LEU A 85 -3.26 0.87 2.32
CA LEU A 85 -2.59 0.15 1.23
C LEU A 85 -2.25 -1.29 1.62
N ILE A 86 -1.85 -1.54 2.87
CA ILE A 86 -1.58 -2.89 3.39
C ILE A 86 -2.86 -3.71 3.47
N ALA A 87 -3.94 -3.13 4.01
CA ALA A 87 -5.26 -3.78 4.05
C ALA A 87 -5.81 -4.07 2.65
N ALA A 88 -5.52 -3.21 1.67
CA ALA A 88 -5.80 -3.44 0.25
C ALA A 88 -4.81 -4.39 -0.44
N LYS A 89 -3.93 -5.05 0.32
CA LYS A 89 -2.97 -6.07 -0.14
C LYS A 89 -1.99 -5.54 -1.19
N VAL A 90 -1.71 -4.24 -1.19
CA VAL A 90 -0.70 -3.66 -2.09
C VAL A 90 0.69 -4.15 -1.67
N PRO A 91 1.55 -4.58 -2.61
CA PRO A 91 2.88 -5.09 -2.28
C PRO A 91 3.72 -4.10 -1.46
N LEU A 92 4.34 -4.56 -0.37
CA LEU A 92 5.15 -3.73 0.52
C LEU A 92 6.23 -2.89 -0.18
N PRO A 93 6.96 -3.39 -1.21
CA PRO A 93 7.93 -2.57 -1.94
C PRO A 93 7.29 -1.37 -2.66
N ALA A 94 6.06 -1.54 -3.18
CA ALA A 94 5.32 -0.44 -3.82
C ALA A 94 4.88 0.59 -2.78
N ILE A 95 4.39 0.15 -1.62
CA ILE A 95 4.05 1.02 -0.49
C ILE A 95 5.29 1.79 -0.01
N GLN A 96 6.42 1.11 0.19
CA GLN A 96 7.67 1.72 0.63
C GLN A 96 8.14 2.81 -0.34
N ARG A 97 8.05 2.56 -1.65
CA ARG A 97 8.42 3.55 -2.69
C ARG A 97 7.49 4.77 -2.67
N CYS A 98 6.18 4.55 -2.54
CA CYS A 98 5.18 5.62 -2.45
C CYS A 98 5.43 6.52 -1.22
N LEU A 99 5.67 5.89 -0.07
CA LEU A 99 5.96 6.60 1.17
C LEU A 99 7.35 7.25 1.10
N GLY A 100 8.33 6.62 0.46
CA GLY A 100 9.73 7.03 0.48
C GLY A 100 10.38 6.78 1.84
N HIS A 101 10.11 5.62 2.44
CA HIS A 101 10.89 5.12 3.58
C HIS A 101 12.22 4.55 3.06
N GLU A 102 13.34 4.96 3.67
CA GLU A 102 14.66 4.44 3.30
C GLU A 102 14.84 2.96 3.68
N SER A 103 14.12 2.49 4.71
CA SER A 103 14.09 1.09 5.11
C SER A 103 12.68 0.51 5.07
N ILE A 104 12.58 -0.75 4.63
CA ILE A 104 11.36 -1.57 4.72
C ILE A 104 11.05 -1.97 6.16
N THR A 105 12.07 -2.04 7.03
CA THR A 105 11.92 -2.46 8.43
C THR A 105 10.96 -1.55 9.18
N THR A 106 11.01 -0.23 8.99
CA THR A 106 10.04 0.70 9.62
C THR A 106 8.59 0.40 9.23
N THR A 107 8.35 -0.13 8.03
CA THR A 107 7.01 -0.51 7.57
C THR A 107 6.63 -1.87 8.15
N VAL A 108 7.52 -2.87 8.09
CA VAL A 108 7.28 -4.22 8.64
C VAL A 108 7.11 -4.18 10.16
N ASP A 109 8.00 -3.52 10.89
CA ASP A 109 7.94 -3.40 12.36
C ASP A 109 6.68 -2.65 12.82
N ARG A 110 6.18 -1.71 12.01
CA ARG A 110 4.99 -0.92 12.34
C ARG A 110 3.68 -1.61 11.95
N TYR A 111 3.69 -2.41 10.90
CA TYR A 111 2.46 -2.97 10.29
C TYR A 111 2.44 -4.49 10.22
N GLY A 112 3.40 -5.19 10.81
CA GLY A 112 3.48 -6.66 10.81
C GLY A 112 2.19 -7.33 11.26
N HIS A 113 1.54 -6.78 12.29
CA HIS A 113 0.24 -7.25 12.78
C HIS A 113 -0.91 -7.18 11.75
N LEU A 114 -0.80 -6.32 10.72
CA LEU A 114 -1.76 -6.29 9.61
C LEU A 114 -1.45 -7.35 8.55
N LEU A 115 -0.21 -7.86 8.51
CA LEU A 115 0.21 -8.93 7.61
C LEU A 115 -0.16 -10.30 8.15
N ASP A 116 -0.20 -10.47 9.47
CA ASP A 116 -0.68 -11.72 10.11
C ASP A 116 -2.13 -12.06 9.71
N ALA A 117 -2.91 -11.07 9.26
CA ALA A 117 -4.27 -11.26 8.75
C ALA A 117 -4.31 -11.64 7.25
N LEU A 118 -3.18 -11.94 6.62
CA LEU A 118 -3.09 -12.25 5.18
C LEU A 118 -2.93 -13.75 4.87
N ASP A 119 -3.04 -14.65 5.85
CA ASP A 119 -2.87 -16.09 5.63
C ASP A 119 -3.77 -16.65 4.51
N ASP A 120 -5.03 -16.23 4.45
CA ASP A 120 -5.96 -16.62 3.37
C ASP A 120 -5.49 -16.16 1.99
N GLU A 121 -4.85 -14.98 1.92
CA GLU A 121 -4.27 -14.46 0.68
C GLU A 121 -3.04 -15.27 0.26
N VAL A 122 -2.23 -15.67 1.23
CA VAL A 122 -1.07 -16.54 0.99
C VAL A 122 -1.53 -17.89 0.45
N ILE A 123 -2.56 -18.49 1.05
CA ILE A 123 -3.16 -19.75 0.57
C ILE A 123 -3.67 -19.58 -0.85
N THR A 124 -4.45 -18.52 -1.13
CA THR A 124 -4.98 -18.23 -2.48
C THR A 124 -3.84 -18.08 -3.51
N ALA A 125 -2.73 -17.43 -3.13
CA ALA A 125 -1.57 -17.26 -4.01
C ALA A 125 -0.85 -18.57 -4.32
N ILE A 126 -0.74 -19.45 -3.33
CA ILE A 126 -0.18 -20.79 -3.52
C ILE A 126 -1.09 -21.62 -4.44
N GLU A 127 -2.40 -21.63 -4.18
CA GLU A 127 -3.37 -22.35 -5.00
C GLU A 127 -3.35 -21.88 -6.46
N TRP A 128 -3.30 -20.57 -6.69
CA TRP A 128 -3.17 -20.00 -8.03
C TRP A 128 -1.85 -20.39 -8.73
N ALA A 129 -0.73 -20.34 -8.03
CA ALA A 129 0.57 -20.73 -8.59
C ALA A 129 0.64 -22.23 -8.95
N MET A 130 -0.10 -23.07 -8.23
CA MET A 130 -0.20 -24.51 -8.47
C MET A 130 -1.30 -24.89 -9.46
N ASN A 131 -2.32 -24.04 -9.62
CA ASN A 131 -3.46 -24.27 -10.49
C ASN A 131 -3.87 -22.96 -11.20
N PRO A 132 -3.62 -22.85 -12.51
CA PRO A 132 -3.95 -21.63 -13.28
C PRO A 132 -5.45 -21.33 -13.36
N ASN A 133 -6.32 -22.29 -12.99
CA ASN A 133 -7.77 -22.10 -12.90
C ASN A 133 -8.26 -21.69 -11.50
N ALA A 134 -7.38 -21.62 -10.50
CA ALA A 134 -7.76 -21.17 -9.17
C ALA A 134 -8.00 -19.64 -9.15
N PRO A 135 -8.78 -19.12 -8.18
CA PRO A 135 -9.04 -17.70 -8.06
C PRO A 135 -7.75 -16.90 -7.98
N LEU A 136 -7.71 -15.75 -8.66
CA LEU A 136 -6.60 -14.82 -8.50
C LEU A 136 -6.55 -14.31 -7.06
N PRO A 137 -5.36 -14.23 -6.46
CA PRO A 137 -5.15 -13.48 -5.23
C PRO A 137 -5.71 -12.07 -5.37
N GLY A 138 -6.35 -11.56 -4.31
CA GLY A 138 -6.91 -10.21 -4.27
C GLY A 138 -5.89 -9.15 -4.69
N PHE A 139 -4.61 -9.29 -4.33
CA PHE A 139 -3.58 -8.34 -4.76
C PHE A 139 -3.38 -8.32 -6.29
N LEU A 140 -3.52 -9.44 -6.99
CA LEU A 140 -3.45 -9.48 -8.47
C LEU A 140 -4.76 -9.00 -9.11
N ALA A 141 -5.89 -9.41 -8.54
CA ALA A 141 -7.22 -9.05 -9.04
C ALA A 141 -7.44 -7.52 -9.01
N HIS A 142 -7.00 -6.84 -7.95
CA HIS A 142 -7.24 -5.41 -7.76
C HIS A 142 -6.14 -4.50 -8.31
N SER A 143 -4.93 -5.03 -8.54
CA SER A 143 -3.79 -4.22 -9.03
C SER A 143 -3.74 -4.07 -10.55
N GLY A 144 -4.52 -4.84 -11.30
CA GLY A 144 -4.39 -4.92 -12.76
C GLY A 144 -3.09 -5.59 -13.22
N LEU A 145 -2.33 -6.21 -12.30
CA LEU A 145 -1.12 -6.98 -12.62
C LEU A 145 -1.43 -8.41 -13.06
N ALA A 146 -2.71 -8.80 -13.11
CA ALA A 146 -3.13 -10.13 -13.53
C ALA A 146 -2.56 -10.49 -14.92
N ASP A 147 -2.55 -9.55 -15.86
CA ASP A 147 -1.99 -9.78 -17.20
C ASP A 147 -0.47 -9.95 -17.19
N ALA A 148 0.24 -9.15 -16.37
CA ALA A 148 1.69 -9.28 -16.18
C ALA A 148 2.08 -10.58 -15.44
N ALA A 149 1.14 -11.17 -14.70
CA ALA A 149 1.36 -12.42 -13.96
C ALA A 149 1.19 -13.68 -14.82
N LYS A 150 0.56 -13.58 -16.00
CA LYS A 150 0.36 -14.71 -16.93
C LYS A 150 1.68 -15.30 -17.46
N ASP A 151 2.73 -14.48 -17.51
CA ASP A 151 4.04 -14.87 -18.01
C ASP A 151 4.96 -15.41 -16.90
N LEU A 152 4.52 -15.45 -15.64
CA LEU A 152 5.30 -16.10 -14.58
C LEU A 152 5.27 -17.62 -14.77
N PRO A 153 6.40 -18.32 -14.52
CA PRO A 153 6.44 -19.77 -14.56
C PRO A 153 5.47 -20.34 -13.53
N THR A 154 4.39 -20.95 -13.98
CA THR A 154 3.54 -21.80 -13.15
C THR A 154 4.30 -23.09 -12.85
N VAL A 155 4.15 -23.62 -11.65
CA VAL A 155 4.76 -24.91 -11.32
C VAL A 155 4.13 -25.94 -12.26
N PRO A 156 4.90 -26.66 -13.10
CA PRO A 156 4.34 -27.66 -13.99
C PRO A 156 3.52 -28.63 -13.16
N HIS A 157 2.27 -28.88 -13.57
CA HIS A 157 1.46 -29.92 -12.95
C HIS A 157 2.29 -31.20 -12.93
N GLN A 158 2.69 -31.66 -11.75
CA GLN A 158 3.23 -33.01 -11.62
C GLN A 158 2.10 -33.92 -12.09
N HIS A 159 2.30 -34.54 -13.25
CA HIS A 159 1.37 -35.54 -13.78
C HIS A 159 1.09 -36.52 -12.64
N GLN A 160 -0.17 -36.57 -12.21
CA GLN A 160 -0.60 -37.54 -11.21
C GLN A 160 -0.26 -38.92 -11.76
N HIS A 161 0.73 -39.58 -11.16
CA HIS A 161 0.99 -40.98 -11.45
C HIS A 161 -0.29 -41.76 -11.13
N PRO A 162 -0.78 -42.62 -12.04
CA PRO A 162 -1.96 -43.42 -11.77
C PRO A 162 -1.72 -44.26 -10.51
N PRO A 163 -2.77 -44.51 -9.69
CA PRO A 163 -2.62 -45.23 -8.44
C PRO A 163 -2.04 -46.61 -8.74
N SER A 164 -0.88 -46.91 -8.15
CA SER A 164 -0.30 -48.25 -8.20
C SER A 164 -1.32 -49.24 -7.64
N THR A 165 -1.81 -50.16 -8.47
CA THR A 165 -2.58 -51.32 -8.04
C THR A 165 -1.76 -52.15 -7.07
N ARG A 166 -1.92 -51.89 -5.78
CA ARG A 166 -1.42 -52.78 -4.71
C ARG A 166 -2.37 -53.96 -4.61
N SER A 167 -1.99 -55.09 -5.19
CA SER A 167 -2.68 -56.36 -4.97
C SER A 167 -2.59 -56.71 -3.47
N ARG A 168 -3.74 -57.00 -2.88
CA ARG A 168 -3.87 -57.49 -1.50
C ARG A 168 -3.31 -58.91 -1.44
N GLY A 169 -2.10 -59.07 -0.90
CA GLY A 169 -1.59 -60.35 -0.39
C GLY A 169 -2.07 -60.56 1.06
N ARG A 170 -3.00 -61.50 1.24
CA ARG A 170 -3.49 -61.97 2.54
C ARG A 170 -2.61 -63.16 2.95
N THR A 171 -1.90 -63.08 4.08
CA THR A 171 -1.26 -64.26 4.69
C THR A 171 -1.64 -64.32 6.17
N ARG A 172 -2.34 -65.40 6.54
CA ARG A 172 -2.63 -65.80 7.92
C ARG A 172 -1.38 -66.44 8.51
N ALA A 173 -1.03 -66.11 9.75
CA ALA A 173 -0.16 -66.93 10.59
C ALA A 173 -0.99 -67.51 11.75
N ARG A 174 -0.71 -68.78 12.05
CA ARG A 174 -1.17 -69.54 13.23
C ARG A 174 -0.43 -69.07 14.48
#